data_AF-A0AA95IC40-F1
#
_entry.id   AF-A0AA95IC40-F1
#
_cell.length_a   1.000
_cell.length_b   1.000
_cell.length_c   1.000
_cell.angle_alpha   90.00
_cell.angle_beta   90.00
_cell.angle_gamma   90.00
#
_symmetry.space_group_name_H-M   'P 1'
#
loop_
_entity.id
_entity.type
_entity.pdbx_description
1 polymer ?
#
loop_
_entity_poly.entity_id
_entity_poly.type
_entity_poly.pdbx_seq_one_letter_code
_entity_poly.pdbx_strand_id
1 'polypeptide(L)'
;MNEEDPKSIYLHSLRLRLYVYLSRKRKATLQIEMVSLNALMVNFWFYGDEFDEPEWDQIGIKKEEFTGFTSFLKELYSVYEFKLGGIAIEEDVLELFGFDETYPNECYRYENVSPDYFLKEPSPFLNIIWSEKYKKLSQIPYNYKRLDKEGILIETGSFND
;
A
#
# COMPACT_ATOMS: atom_id res chain seq x y z
N MET A 1 6.35 23.71 -17.24
CA MET A 1 6.57 22.41 -17.91
C MET A 1 6.80 22.69 -19.38
N ASN A 2 7.92 22.22 -19.92
CA ASN A 2 8.22 22.35 -21.34
C ASN A 2 8.07 20.96 -21.94
N GLU A 3 7.05 20.75 -22.78
CA GLU A 3 6.66 19.45 -23.32
C GLU A 3 7.67 18.85 -24.31
N GLU A 4 8.73 19.58 -24.64
CA GLU A 4 9.74 19.20 -25.65
C GLU A 4 11.08 18.72 -25.06
N ASP A 5 11.23 18.60 -23.73
CA ASP A 5 12.44 18.01 -23.16
C ASP A 5 12.39 16.47 -23.29
N PRO A 6 13.31 15.81 -24.02
CA PRO A 6 13.39 14.34 -24.07
C PRO A 6 13.74 13.69 -22.73
N LYS A 7 14.09 14.48 -21.70
CA LYS A 7 14.22 14.05 -20.30
C LYS A 7 12.96 14.29 -19.47
N SER A 8 11.88 14.81 -20.05
CA SER A 8 10.62 14.95 -19.34
C SER A 8 10.06 13.57 -19.03
N ILE A 9 9.96 13.25 -17.74
CA ILE A 9 9.26 12.05 -17.29
C ILE A 9 7.78 12.40 -17.34
N TYR A 10 7.03 11.79 -18.26
CA TYR A 10 5.58 11.92 -18.30
C TYR A 10 5.02 11.30 -17.03
N LEU A 11 4.55 12.14 -16.11
CA LEU A 11 3.83 11.67 -14.94
C LEU A 11 2.44 11.22 -15.37
N HIS A 12 2.30 9.91 -15.60
CA HIS A 12 1.01 9.30 -15.80
C HIS A 12 0.36 9.07 -14.44
N SER A 13 -0.69 9.85 -14.16
CA SER A 13 -1.52 9.70 -12.98
C SER A 13 -2.98 9.49 -13.35
N LEU A 14 -3.64 8.60 -12.62
CA LEU A 14 -5.07 8.36 -12.70
C LEU A 14 -5.64 8.41 -11.30
N ARG A 15 -6.66 9.25 -11.09
CA ARG A 15 -7.40 9.33 -9.84
C ARG A 15 -8.87 9.10 -10.11
N LEU A 16 -9.42 8.05 -9.51
CA LEU A 16 -10.80 7.64 -9.67
C LEU A 16 -11.49 7.60 -8.31
N ARG A 17 -12.67 8.21 -8.24
CA ARG A 17 -13.58 8.01 -7.10
C ARG A 17 -14.37 6.75 -7.35
N LEU A 18 -14.38 5.85 -6.37
CA LEU A 18 -15.10 4.59 -6.47
C LEU A 18 -15.74 4.20 -5.15
N TYR A 19 -16.61 3.20 -5.22
CA TYR A 19 -17.16 2.55 -4.04
C TYR A 19 -16.56 1.15 -3.92
N VAL A 20 -15.93 0.85 -2.78
CA VAL A 20 -15.45 -0.50 -2.43
C VAL A 20 -16.43 -1.10 -1.44
N TYR A 21 -16.83 -2.35 -1.69
CA TYR A 21 -17.66 -3.11 -0.76
C TYR A 21 -16.74 -4.01 0.07
N LEU A 22 -16.49 -3.60 1.32
CA LEU A 22 -15.84 -4.42 2.34
C LEU A 22 -16.93 -5.02 3.25
N SER A 23 -16.81 -4.87 4.58
CA SER A 23 -17.91 -5.07 5.54
C SER A 23 -19.10 -4.16 5.23
N ARG A 24 -18.81 -2.93 4.82
CA ARG A 24 -19.75 -1.87 4.46
C ARG A 24 -19.30 -1.23 3.13
N LYS A 25 -20.23 -0.56 2.45
CA LYS A 25 -19.93 0.21 1.24
C LYS A 25 -19.15 1.47 1.62
N ARG A 26 -17.92 1.60 1.13
CA ARG A 26 -17.01 2.72 1.44
C ARG A 26 -16.70 3.52 0.19
N LYS A 27 -16.69 4.85 0.32
CA LYS A 27 -16.05 5.71 -0.69
C LYS A 27 -14.55 5.53 -0.59
N ALA A 28 -13.91 5.45 -1.74
CA ALA A 28 -12.46 5.47 -1.82
C ALA A 28 -11.99 6.29 -3.01
N THR A 29 -10.78 6.81 -2.90
CA THR A 29 -10.02 7.30 -4.05
C THR A 29 -9.01 6.24 -4.44
N LEU A 30 -9.15 5.72 -5.65
CA LEU A 30 -8.10 4.93 -6.30
C LEU A 30 -7.15 5.90 -6.98
N GLN A 31 -5.89 5.87 -6.58
CA GLN A 31 -4.79 6.59 -7.20
C GLN A 31 -3.85 5.58 -7.83
N ILE A 32 -3.54 5.78 -9.10
CA ILE A 32 -2.53 5.00 -9.83
C ILE A 32 -1.54 5.99 -10.40
N GLU A 33 -0.27 5.85 -10.02
CA GLU A 33 0.78 6.77 -10.42
C GLU A 33 2.06 6.01 -10.78
N MET A 34 2.74 6.47 -11.83
CA MET A 34 4.07 5.97 -12.16
C MET A 34 5.09 6.69 -11.30
N VAL A 35 5.77 5.94 -10.43
CA VAL A 35 6.72 6.50 -9.44
C VAL A 35 8.18 6.28 -9.84
N SER A 36 8.44 5.32 -10.73
CA SER A 36 9.71 5.16 -11.46
C SER A 36 9.44 4.46 -12.80
N LEU A 37 10.47 4.35 -13.66
CA LEU A 37 10.32 3.72 -14.99
C LEU A 37 9.80 2.28 -14.96
N ASN A 38 9.98 1.57 -13.84
CA ASN A 38 9.50 0.20 -13.69
C ASN A 38 8.52 0.00 -12.53
N ALA A 39 8.08 1.07 -11.85
CA ALA A 39 7.19 0.95 -10.71
C ALA A 39 5.92 1.80 -10.85
N LEU A 40 4.78 1.11 -10.68
CA LEU A 40 3.48 1.71 -10.48
C LEU A 40 3.11 1.63 -9.00
N MET A 41 2.67 2.76 -8.45
CA MET A 41 2.00 2.85 -7.18
C MET A 41 0.49 2.76 -7.40
N VAL A 42 -0.19 2.00 -6.56
CA VAL A 42 -1.65 1.86 -6.57
C VAL A 42 -2.16 2.01 -5.15
N ASN A 43 -2.80 3.13 -4.84
CA ASN A 43 -3.35 3.42 -3.53
C ASN A 43 -4.88 3.37 -3.56
N PHE A 44 -5.47 2.73 -2.55
CA PHE A 44 -6.89 2.85 -2.23
C PHE A 44 -7.01 3.68 -0.94
N TRP A 45 -7.36 4.96 -1.08
CA TRP A 45 -7.54 5.85 0.06
C TRP A 45 -8.98 5.82 0.56
N PHE A 46 -9.14 5.43 1.81
CA PHE A 46 -10.40 5.43 2.54
C PHE A 46 -10.42 6.57 3.56
N TYR A 47 -11.61 6.91 4.04
CA TYR A 47 -11.74 7.78 5.20
C TYR A 47 -11.25 7.05 6.46
N GLY A 48 -10.31 7.65 7.18
CA GLY A 48 -9.50 7.01 8.22
C GLY A 48 -9.89 7.32 9.67
N ASP A 49 -11.09 7.86 9.92
CA ASP A 49 -11.58 8.14 11.26
C ASP A 49 -12.36 6.94 11.83
N GLU A 50 -12.45 6.82 13.15
CA GLU A 50 -13.35 5.84 13.80
C GLU A 50 -14.82 6.26 13.67
N PHE A 51 -15.11 7.57 13.65
CA PHE A 51 -16.46 8.10 13.61
C PHE A 51 -16.98 8.23 12.17
N ASP A 52 -18.29 8.06 12.00
CA ASP A 52 -18.94 8.33 10.71
C ASP A 52 -19.05 9.85 10.53
N GLU A 53 -18.94 10.33 9.29
CA GLU A 53 -19.15 11.73 8.90
C GLU A 53 -20.33 11.81 7.90
N PRO A 54 -21.58 11.90 8.40
CA PRO A 54 -22.77 11.84 7.56
C PRO A 54 -22.84 12.99 6.55
N GLU A 55 -22.29 14.16 6.89
CA GLU A 55 -22.28 15.34 6.02
C GLU A 55 -21.52 15.06 4.71
N TRP A 56 -20.52 14.19 4.75
CA TRP A 56 -19.69 13.85 3.59
C TRP A 56 -20.02 12.45 3.05
N ASP A 57 -21.02 11.78 3.65
CA ASP A 57 -21.40 10.39 3.39
C ASP A 57 -20.14 9.50 3.39
N GLN A 58 -19.38 9.66 4.48
CA GLN A 58 -18.20 8.87 4.82
C GLN A 58 -18.50 8.05 6.07
N ILE A 59 -18.06 6.81 6.06
CA ILE A 59 -18.21 5.91 7.21
C ILE A 59 -16.86 5.68 7.85
N GLY A 60 -16.82 5.80 9.18
CA GLY A 60 -15.63 5.53 9.96
C GLY A 60 -15.22 4.06 9.88
N ILE A 61 -14.06 3.74 10.43
CA ILE A 61 -13.52 2.39 10.48
C ILE A 61 -13.61 1.89 11.92
N LYS A 62 -14.48 0.92 12.16
CA LYS A 62 -14.57 0.27 13.47
C LYS A 62 -13.49 -0.81 13.59
N LYS A 63 -13.06 -1.09 14.82
CA LYS A 63 -11.97 -2.04 15.09
C LYS A 63 -12.22 -3.43 14.53
N GLU A 64 -13.45 -3.91 14.61
CA GLU A 64 -13.88 -5.19 14.07
C GLU A 64 -13.78 -5.27 12.53
N GLU A 65 -13.78 -4.13 11.84
CA GLU A 65 -13.77 -4.07 10.37
C GLU A 65 -12.37 -4.16 9.76
N PHE A 66 -11.30 -4.03 10.54
CA PHE A 66 -9.93 -4.11 10.04
C PHE A 66 -9.62 -5.42 9.34
N THR A 67 -10.20 -6.52 9.84
CA THR A 67 -10.11 -7.83 9.19
C THR A 67 -10.62 -7.82 7.74
N GLY A 68 -11.58 -6.96 7.42
CA GLY A 68 -12.08 -6.71 6.08
C GLY A 68 -11.04 -6.03 5.17
N PHE A 69 -10.29 -5.06 5.69
CA PHE A 69 -9.20 -4.40 4.96
C PHE A 69 -8.03 -5.35 4.70
N THR A 70 -7.62 -6.13 5.71
CA THR A 70 -6.59 -7.16 5.53
C THR A 70 -7.02 -8.22 4.50
N SER A 71 -8.30 -8.61 4.50
CA SER A 71 -8.85 -9.53 3.50
C SER A 71 -8.83 -8.93 2.10
N PHE A 72 -9.20 -7.65 1.96
CA PHE A 72 -9.12 -6.92 0.70
C PHE A 72 -7.68 -6.84 0.15
N LEU A 73 -6.68 -6.53 0.99
CA LEU A 73 -5.27 -6.54 0.57
C LEU A 73 -4.83 -7.92 0.06
N LYS A 74 -5.24 -9.00 0.75
CA LYS A 74 -4.95 -10.37 0.31
C LYS A 74 -5.63 -10.72 -1.01
N GLU A 75 -6.85 -10.27 -1.23
CA GLU A 75 -7.57 -10.45 -2.50
C GLU A 75 -6.86 -9.72 -3.65
N LEU A 76 -6.44 -8.46 -3.43
CA LEU A 76 -5.63 -7.72 -4.39
C LEU A 76 -4.33 -8.49 -4.72
N TYR A 77 -3.65 -9.03 -3.72
CA TYR A 77 -2.45 -9.84 -3.94
C TYR A 77 -2.76 -11.12 -4.74
N SER A 78 -3.85 -11.82 -4.42
CA SER A 78 -4.27 -13.02 -5.13
C SER A 78 -4.55 -12.75 -6.61
N VAL A 79 -5.11 -11.58 -6.96
CA VAL A 79 -5.44 -11.22 -8.34
C VAL A 79 -4.23 -10.68 -9.09
N TYR A 80 -3.46 -9.76 -8.49
CA TYR A 80 -2.43 -9.00 -9.20
C TYR A 80 -0.99 -9.44 -8.92
N GLU A 81 -0.75 -10.22 -7.87
CA GLU A 81 0.57 -10.74 -7.49
C GLU A 81 1.64 -9.64 -7.33
N PHE A 82 1.25 -8.50 -6.78
CA PHE A 82 2.14 -7.35 -6.61
C PHE A 82 3.37 -7.71 -5.77
N LYS A 83 4.49 -7.02 -6.01
CA LYS A 83 5.76 -7.28 -5.30
C LYS A 83 5.69 -6.95 -3.81
N LEU A 84 5.09 -5.80 -3.50
CA LEU A 84 5.00 -5.22 -2.18
C LEU A 84 3.70 -4.41 -2.08
N GLY A 85 3.05 -4.47 -0.92
CA GLY A 85 1.88 -3.66 -0.60
C GLY A 85 1.62 -3.67 0.89
N GLY A 86 0.75 -2.79 1.36
CA GLY A 86 0.46 -2.71 2.79
C GLY A 86 -0.80 -1.92 3.11
N ILE A 87 -1.14 -1.92 4.39
CA ILE A 87 -2.18 -1.08 4.98
C ILE A 87 -1.49 -0.20 6.02
N ALA A 88 -1.67 1.11 5.89
CA ALA A 88 -1.20 2.09 6.85
C ALA A 88 -2.29 3.14 7.11
N ILE A 89 -2.10 3.91 8.18
CA ILE A 89 -2.90 5.10 8.50
C ILE A 89 -2.02 6.29 8.12
N GLU A 90 -2.57 7.23 7.36
CA GLU A 90 -1.89 8.46 6.90
C GLU A 90 -0.67 8.26 5.99
N GLU A 91 -0.12 7.06 5.87
CA GLU A 91 1.00 6.74 4.99
C GLU A 91 0.57 6.00 3.70
N ASP A 92 1.46 6.01 2.71
CA ASP A 92 1.30 5.26 1.46
C ASP A 92 2.46 4.28 1.19
N VAL A 93 2.32 3.45 0.16
CA VAL A 93 3.26 2.36 -0.14
C VAL A 93 4.69 2.84 -0.44
N LEU A 94 4.92 4.12 -0.75
CA LEU A 94 6.26 4.66 -0.98
C LEU A 94 7.11 4.68 0.27
N GLU A 95 6.48 4.81 1.44
CA GLU A 95 7.18 4.72 2.72
C GLU A 95 7.93 3.38 2.89
N LEU A 96 7.48 2.31 2.24
CA LEU A 96 8.18 1.01 2.28
C LEU A 96 9.54 1.01 1.55
N PHE A 97 9.82 2.02 0.73
CA PHE A 97 11.11 2.18 0.05
C PHE A 97 12.14 2.91 0.92
N GLY A 98 11.70 3.77 1.84
CA GLY A 98 12.58 4.56 2.70
C GLY A 98 13.30 5.70 2.02
N PHE A 99 12.68 6.29 1.00
CA PHE A 99 13.16 7.50 0.33
C PHE A 99 12.11 8.60 0.42
N ASP A 100 12.57 9.84 0.61
CA ASP A 100 11.75 11.05 0.66
C ASP A 100 12.11 11.94 -0.55
N GLU A 101 11.90 11.39 -1.74
CA GLU A 101 12.22 12.05 -3.00
C GLU A 101 10.94 12.42 -3.75
N THR A 102 10.97 13.54 -4.47
CA THR A 102 9.82 13.89 -5.32
C THR A 102 9.73 12.90 -6.48
N TYR A 103 8.59 12.21 -6.61
CA TYR A 103 8.34 11.29 -7.72
C TYR A 103 7.87 12.03 -8.99
N PRO A 104 8.18 11.49 -10.19
CA PRO A 104 8.82 10.18 -10.42
C PRO A 104 10.34 10.23 -10.17
N ASN A 105 10.87 9.22 -9.47
CA ASN A 105 12.29 9.11 -9.12
C ASN A 105 12.74 7.64 -9.15
N GLU A 106 13.94 7.38 -9.68
CA GLU A 106 14.51 6.04 -9.80
C GLU A 106 14.88 5.41 -8.44
N CYS A 107 14.87 6.15 -7.34
CA CYS A 107 14.94 5.56 -6.01
C CYS A 107 13.74 4.63 -5.74
N TYR A 108 12.55 4.94 -6.30
CA TYR A 108 11.33 4.13 -6.17
C TYR A 108 11.24 2.96 -7.16
N ARG A 109 12.38 2.50 -7.68
CA ARG A 109 12.44 1.26 -8.46
C ARG A 109 12.31 0.05 -7.57
N TYR A 110 11.65 -0.97 -8.07
CA TYR A 110 11.44 -2.21 -7.33
C TYR A 110 12.73 -2.89 -6.87
N GLU A 111 13.85 -2.71 -7.57
CA GLU A 111 15.15 -3.26 -7.16
C GLU A 111 15.66 -2.69 -5.84
N ASN A 112 15.22 -1.48 -5.48
CA ASN A 112 15.69 -0.76 -4.30
C ASN A 112 14.87 -1.09 -3.04
N VAL A 113 13.75 -1.81 -3.17
CA VAL A 113 12.96 -2.26 -2.02
C VAL A 113 13.81 -3.21 -1.17
N SER A 114 14.03 -2.84 0.08
CA SER A 114 14.79 -3.63 1.04
C SER A 114 13.89 -4.15 2.17
N PRO A 115 13.77 -5.49 2.34
CA PRO A 115 13.13 -6.05 3.53
C PRO A 115 13.75 -5.59 4.84
N ASP A 116 15.06 -5.39 4.86
CA ASP A 116 15.75 -4.91 6.06
C ASP A 116 15.34 -3.48 6.43
N TYR A 117 14.73 -2.72 5.50
CA TYR A 117 14.17 -1.41 5.78
C TYR A 117 12.73 -1.53 6.30
N PHE A 118 11.81 -2.12 5.52
CA PHE A 118 10.39 -2.14 5.89
C PHE A 118 10.04 -3.08 7.05
N LEU A 119 10.96 -3.97 7.45
CA LEU A 119 10.83 -4.81 8.64
C LEU A 119 11.43 -4.19 9.91
N LYS A 120 11.90 -2.93 9.87
CA LYS A 120 12.37 -2.25 11.07
C LYS A 120 11.21 -1.88 11.97
N GLU A 121 11.42 -2.03 13.28
CA GLU A 121 10.53 -1.51 14.31
C GLU A 121 10.89 -0.05 14.67
N PRO A 122 9.90 0.84 14.85
CA PRO A 122 8.47 0.66 14.56
C PRO A 122 8.17 0.74 13.05
N SER A 123 7.16 0.01 12.60
CA SER A 123 6.66 0.10 11.22
C SER A 123 5.42 0.99 11.19
N PRO A 124 5.29 1.93 10.23
CA PRO A 124 4.06 2.71 10.06
C PRO A 124 2.90 1.88 9.48
N PHE A 125 3.19 0.65 9.03
CA PHE A 125 2.19 -0.25 8.47
C PHE A 125 1.59 -1.14 9.55
N LEU A 126 0.31 -1.46 9.39
CA LEU A 126 -0.39 -2.48 10.17
C LEU A 126 -0.18 -3.87 9.56
N ASN A 127 -0.24 -3.92 8.22
CA ASN A 127 0.01 -5.12 7.46
C ASN A 127 0.90 -4.81 6.27
N ILE A 128 1.81 -5.73 5.97
CA ILE A 128 2.63 -5.73 4.76
C ILE A 128 2.43 -7.07 4.06
N ILE A 129 2.21 -7.05 2.75
CA ILE A 129 2.36 -8.23 1.90
C ILE A 129 3.63 -8.08 1.08
N TRP A 130 4.51 -9.06 1.21
CA TRP A 130 5.72 -9.20 0.40
C TRP A 130 5.62 -10.45 -0.49
N SER A 131 6.14 -10.36 -1.71
CA SER A 131 6.21 -11.49 -2.63
C SER A 131 7.61 -12.14 -2.58
N GLU A 132 7.69 -13.34 -2.00
CA GLU A 132 8.94 -14.10 -1.88
C GLU A 132 9.48 -14.60 -3.24
N LYS A 133 8.71 -14.45 -4.33
CA LYS A 133 9.19 -14.60 -5.72
C LYS A 133 10.45 -13.78 -6.00
N TYR A 134 10.56 -12.62 -5.37
CA TYR A 134 11.64 -11.67 -5.63
C TYR A 134 12.83 -11.84 -4.67
N LYS A 135 12.55 -12.10 -3.40
CA LYS A 135 13.56 -12.40 -2.38
C LYS A 135 12.90 -13.14 -1.23
N LYS A 136 13.40 -14.32 -0.88
CA LYS A 136 12.94 -15.03 0.32
C LYS A 136 13.39 -14.31 1.58
N LEU A 137 12.52 -14.23 2.57
CA LEU A 137 12.83 -13.64 3.87
C LEU A 137 13.32 -14.75 4.80
N SER A 138 14.55 -14.61 5.31
CA SER A 138 15.14 -15.58 6.25
C SER A 138 14.77 -15.29 7.70
N GLN A 139 14.55 -14.02 8.04
CA GLN A 139 14.19 -13.55 9.38
C GLN A 139 13.09 -12.51 9.25
N ILE A 140 11.99 -12.74 9.97
CA ILE A 140 10.84 -11.84 10.03
C ILE A 140 10.57 -11.63 11.53
N PRO A 141 10.80 -10.41 12.07
CA PRO A 141 10.68 -10.15 13.50
C PRO A 141 9.22 -10.09 13.98
N TYR A 142 8.26 -10.18 13.06
CA TYR A 142 6.83 -10.04 13.30
C TYR A 142 6.07 -11.37 13.17
N ASN A 143 4.81 -11.35 13.60
CA ASN A 143 3.87 -12.40 13.23
C ASN A 143 3.66 -12.39 11.71
N TYR A 144 3.61 -13.57 11.11
CA TYR A 144 3.39 -13.67 9.67
C TYR A 144 2.63 -14.93 9.29
N LYS A 145 2.00 -14.87 8.12
CA LYS A 145 1.34 -15.99 7.48
C LYS A 145 1.72 -16.03 6.01
N ARG A 146 2.17 -17.19 5.53
CA ARG A 146 2.37 -17.42 4.10
C ARG A 146 1.02 -17.52 3.39
N LEU A 147 0.94 -16.88 2.24
CA LEU A 147 -0.18 -16.90 1.32
C LEU A 147 0.17 -17.79 0.12
N ASP A 148 -0.81 -18.06 -0.73
CA ASP A 148 -0.55 -18.66 -2.04
C ASP A 148 0.35 -17.75 -2.90
N LYS A 149 0.85 -18.27 -4.01
CA LYS A 149 1.67 -17.52 -4.98
C LYS A 149 2.93 -16.90 -4.37
N GLU A 150 3.48 -17.53 -3.33
CA GLU A 150 4.70 -17.13 -2.63
C GLU A 150 4.56 -15.77 -1.92
N GLY A 151 3.34 -15.38 -1.55
CA GLY A 151 3.10 -14.21 -0.74
C GLY A 151 3.36 -14.47 0.74
N ILE A 152 3.74 -13.43 1.46
CA ILE A 152 3.80 -13.43 2.91
C ILE A 152 3.11 -12.20 3.46
N LEU A 153 2.08 -12.42 4.28
CA LEU A 153 1.42 -11.38 5.06
C LEU A 153 2.15 -11.25 6.39
N ILE A 154 2.60 -10.04 6.70
CA ILE A 154 3.33 -9.68 7.90
C ILE A 154 2.46 -8.71 8.69
N GLU A 155 2.29 -8.99 9.99
CA GLU A 155 1.49 -8.18 10.92
C GLU A 155 2.45 -7.36 11.78
N THR A 156 2.62 -6.09 11.41
CA THR A 156 3.68 -5.21 11.95
C THR A 156 3.20 -4.30 13.07
N GLY A 157 1.89 -4.10 13.20
CA GLY A 157 1.32 -3.25 14.24
C GLY A 157 -0.15 -3.53 14.49
N SER A 158 -0.71 -2.81 15.46
CA SER A 158 -2.14 -2.82 15.76
C SER A 158 -2.67 -1.39 15.79
N PHE A 159 -3.97 -1.21 15.53
CA PHE A 159 -4.60 0.13 15.57
C PHE A 159 -4.68 0.74 16.97
N ASN A 160 -4.21 0.06 18.02
CA ASN A 160 -4.30 0.56 19.41
C ASN A 160 -2.96 1.09 19.95
N ASP A 161 -1.92 1.13 19.12
CA ASP A 161 -0.58 1.58 19.49
C ASP A 161 -0.38 3.08 19.19
#